data_AF-A0A7W4HL97-F1
#
_entry.id   AF-A0A7W4HL97-F1
#
_cell.length_a   1.000
_cell.length_b   1.000
_cell.length_c   1.000
_cell.angle_alpha   90.00
_cell.angle_beta   90.00
_cell.angle_gamma   90.00
#
_symmetry.space_group_name_H-M   'P 1'
#
loop_
_entity.id
_entity.type
_entity.pdbx_description
1 polymer ?
#
loop_
_entity_poly.entity_id
_entity_poly.type
_entity_poly.pdbx_seq_one_letter_code
_entity_poly.pdbx_strand_id
1 'polypeptide(L)'
;MNNQAHIKPEINREHPRIKNRTPDQQKYRDDLAQVLKANRQLENVGRRAARVVLENESESAEYISAKENIPQDLAKDILEYISYSKNPEDLEIDRILEKSKGVSHQKIAKLLIKTGYGLALAKNLEKFEGLDSEFAELLIEKGYGNDVAKNL
;
A
#
# COMPACT_ATOMS: atom_id res chain seq x y z
N MET A 1 -18.37 23.39 -36.38
CA MET A 1 -18.71 22.81 -35.06
C MET A 1 -18.12 21.41 -35.02
N ASN A 2 -16.90 21.25 -34.47
CA ASN A 2 -16.29 19.93 -34.27
C ASN A 2 -16.24 19.67 -32.76
N ASN A 3 -17.29 19.06 -32.24
CA ASN A 3 -17.30 18.52 -30.88
C ASN A 3 -16.56 17.18 -30.89
N GLN A 4 -15.23 17.21 -30.87
CA GLN A 4 -14.46 16.05 -30.44
C GLN A 4 -14.67 15.92 -28.93
N ALA A 5 -15.67 15.12 -28.55
CA ALA A 5 -15.83 14.68 -27.18
C ALA A 5 -14.51 14.05 -26.74
N HIS A 6 -13.83 14.69 -25.79
CA HIS A 6 -12.64 14.14 -25.14
C HIS A 6 -13.03 12.81 -24.50
N ILE A 7 -12.72 11.70 -25.20
CA ILE A 7 -12.81 10.36 -24.64
C ILE A 7 -11.82 10.33 -23.48
N LYS A 8 -12.32 10.45 -22.26
CA LYS A 8 -11.51 10.27 -21.07
C LYS A 8 -10.98 8.84 -21.13
N PRO A 9 -9.65 8.61 -21.10
CA PRO A 9 -9.10 7.27 -21.19
C PRO A 9 -9.68 6.41 -20.07
N GLU A 10 -10.20 5.25 -20.48
CA GLU A 10 -10.78 4.24 -19.61
C GLU A 10 -9.83 3.96 -18.44
N ILE A 11 -10.36 4.02 -17.21
CA ILE A 11 -9.57 3.82 -16.00
C ILE A 11 -9.09 2.37 -16.03
N ASN A 12 -7.81 2.15 -16.30
CA ASN A 12 -7.20 0.83 -16.18
C ASN A 12 -7.40 0.34 -14.74
N ARG A 13 -8.12 -0.77 -14.57
CA ARG A 13 -8.41 -1.37 -13.24
C ARG A 13 -7.14 -1.84 -12.53
N GLU A 14 -6.04 -2.07 -13.26
CA GLU A 14 -4.71 -2.33 -12.69
C GLU A 14 -3.96 -1.04 -12.31
N HIS A 15 -4.53 0.13 -12.60
CA HIS A 15 -3.90 1.44 -12.36
C HIS A 15 -4.92 2.52 -11.95
N PRO A 16 -5.47 2.45 -10.72
CA PRO A 16 -6.18 3.58 -10.15
C PRO A 16 -5.28 4.82 -10.15
N ARG A 17 -5.82 5.93 -10.65
CA ARG A 17 -5.12 7.21 -10.79
C ARG A 17 -5.03 7.87 -9.42
N ILE A 18 -3.98 7.57 -8.67
CA ILE A 18 -3.69 8.25 -7.40
C ILE A 18 -3.04 9.59 -7.74
N LYS A 19 -3.68 10.70 -7.35
CA LYS A 19 -3.10 12.03 -7.49
C LYS A 19 -1.86 12.14 -6.58
N ASN A 20 -0.82 12.85 -7.05
CA ASN A 20 0.35 13.30 -6.29
C ASN A 20 1.51 12.29 -6.08
N ARG A 21 1.84 11.42 -7.04
CA ARG A 21 3.13 10.69 -7.01
C ARG A 21 4.30 11.64 -7.28
N THR A 22 5.45 11.36 -6.66
CA THR A 22 6.71 11.98 -7.07
C THR A 22 7.08 11.54 -8.49
N PRO A 23 7.89 12.32 -9.23
CA PRO A 23 8.43 11.89 -10.53
C PRO A 23 9.12 10.53 -10.46
N ASP A 24 9.85 10.25 -9.38
CA ASP A 24 10.57 8.99 -9.19
C ASP A 24 9.62 7.80 -8.98
N GLN A 25 8.59 7.96 -8.14
CA GLN A 25 7.56 6.93 -7.95
C GLN A 25 6.82 6.63 -9.25
N GLN A 26 6.53 7.66 -10.04
CA GLN A 26 5.86 7.49 -11.32
C GLN A 26 6.78 6.80 -12.34
N LYS A 27 8.06 7.17 -12.38
CA LYS A 27 9.07 6.53 -13.22
C LYS A 27 9.23 5.04 -12.88
N TYR A 28 9.42 4.69 -11.60
CA TYR A 28 9.53 3.30 -11.16
C TYR A 28 8.31 2.47 -11.60
N ARG A 29 7.10 3.02 -11.41
CA ARG A 29 5.85 2.37 -11.81
C ARG A 29 5.75 2.17 -13.32
N ASP A 30 6.21 3.13 -14.13
CA ASP A 30 6.20 3.02 -15.58
C ASP A 30 7.23 2.00 -16.08
N ASP A 31 8.42 1.98 -15.49
CA ASP A 31 9.50 1.02 -15.78
C ASP A 31 9.03 -0.41 -15.47
N LEU A 32 8.44 -0.64 -14.29
CA LEU A 32 7.89 -1.95 -13.91
C LEU A 32 6.76 -2.38 -14.87
N ALA A 33 5.88 -1.46 -15.25
CA ALA A 33 4.80 -1.76 -16.19
C ALA A 33 5.32 -2.19 -17.57
N GLN A 34 6.42 -1.59 -18.04
CA GLN A 34 7.08 -2.00 -19.29
C GLN A 34 7.64 -3.41 -19.20
N VAL A 35 8.33 -3.74 -18.10
CA VAL A 35 8.87 -5.10 -17.85
C VAL A 35 7.75 -6.15 -17.85
N LEU A 36 6.67 -5.89 -17.11
CA LEU A 36 5.53 -6.80 -17.03
C LEU A 36 4.84 -6.98 -18.39
N LYS A 37 4.71 -5.90 -19.17
CA LYS A 37 4.14 -5.95 -20.52
C LYS A 37 4.99 -6.78 -21.47
N ALA A 38 6.32 -6.59 -21.45
CA ALA A 38 7.25 -7.36 -22.26
C ALA A 38 7.19 -8.86 -21.91
N ASN A 39 7.20 -9.21 -20.63
CA ASN A 39 7.10 -10.59 -20.18
C ASN A 39 5.79 -11.24 -20.65
N ARG A 40 4.65 -10.57 -20.52
CA ARG A 40 3.33 -11.11 -20.92
C ARG A 40 3.22 -11.40 -22.43
N GLN A 41 4.05 -10.77 -23.27
CA GLN A 41 4.08 -11.05 -24.73
C GLN A 41 4.71 -12.41 -25.06
N LEU A 42 5.48 -13.02 -24.15
CA LEU A 42 6.14 -14.32 -24.33
C LEU A 42 5.25 -15.52 -23.93
N GLU A 43 3.94 -15.39 -24.17
CA GLU A 43 2.90 -16.41 -23.94
C GLU A 43 2.92 -17.05 -22.52
N ASN A 44 2.71 -18.37 -22.41
CA ASN A 44 2.49 -19.06 -21.12
C ASN A 44 3.66 -18.88 -20.13
N VAL A 45 4.89 -19.07 -20.60
CA VAL A 45 6.10 -18.90 -19.77
C VAL A 45 6.27 -17.43 -19.39
N GLY A 46 6.08 -16.52 -20.34
CA GLY A 46 6.12 -15.09 -20.11
C GLY A 46 5.10 -14.58 -19.09
N ARG A 47 3.86 -15.08 -19.15
CA ARG A 47 2.82 -14.77 -18.17
C ARG A 47 3.20 -15.23 -16.76
N ARG A 48 3.79 -16.42 -16.63
CA ARG A 48 4.28 -16.92 -15.34
C ARG A 48 5.44 -16.05 -14.82
N ALA A 49 6.39 -15.70 -15.67
CA ALA A 49 7.49 -14.80 -15.32
C ALA A 49 6.99 -13.43 -14.84
N ALA A 50 6.01 -12.84 -15.55
CA ALA A 50 5.40 -11.58 -15.14
C ALA A 50 4.74 -11.66 -13.75
N ARG A 51 4.10 -12.78 -13.40
CA ARG A 51 3.53 -12.98 -12.06
C ARG A 51 4.61 -13.01 -10.99
N VAL A 52 5.67 -13.79 -11.20
CA VAL A 52 6.79 -13.90 -10.25
C VAL A 52 7.48 -12.55 -10.05
N VAL A 53 7.71 -11.78 -11.12
CA VAL A 53 8.26 -10.42 -11.01
C VAL A 53 7.35 -9.54 -10.18
N LEU A 54 6.04 -9.55 -10.44
CA LEU A 54 5.10 -8.73 -9.69
C LEU A 54 5.02 -9.16 -8.21
N GLU A 55 5.03 -10.45 -7.92
CA GLU A 55 5.04 -10.99 -6.56
C GLU A 55 6.27 -10.48 -5.80
N ASN A 56 7.47 -10.67 -6.37
CA ASN A 56 8.71 -10.21 -5.75
C ASN A 56 8.76 -8.69 -5.56
N GLU A 57 8.41 -7.93 -6.60
CA GLU A 57 8.41 -6.45 -6.53
C GLU A 57 7.36 -5.95 -5.54
N SER A 58 6.25 -6.67 -5.34
CA SER A 58 5.17 -6.22 -4.45
C SER A 58 5.57 -6.12 -2.98
N GLU A 59 6.65 -6.79 -2.61
CA GLU A 59 7.24 -6.78 -1.26
C GLU A 59 8.28 -5.66 -1.09
N SER A 60 8.66 -4.96 -2.16
CA SER A 60 9.66 -3.88 -2.11
C SER A 60 9.11 -2.57 -1.54
N ALA A 61 9.98 -1.81 -0.89
CA ALA A 61 9.65 -0.47 -0.38
C ALA A 61 9.29 0.49 -1.53
N GLU A 62 9.98 0.36 -2.67
CA GLU A 62 9.80 1.13 -3.89
C GLU A 62 8.39 0.92 -4.46
N TYR A 63 7.94 -0.33 -4.56
CA TYR A 63 6.60 -0.66 -5.01
C TYR A 63 5.54 -0.14 -4.06
N ILE A 64 5.69 -0.36 -2.76
CA ILE A 64 4.73 0.12 -1.75
C ILE A 64 4.64 1.65 -1.79
N SER A 65 5.78 2.33 -1.84
CA SER A 65 5.89 3.79 -1.98
C SER A 65 5.13 4.30 -3.20
N ALA A 66 5.40 3.73 -4.38
CA ALA A 66 4.73 4.12 -5.62
C ALA A 66 3.24 3.76 -5.63
N LYS A 67 2.86 2.62 -5.05
CA LYS A 67 1.47 2.14 -5.02
C LYS A 67 0.61 2.94 -4.05
N GLU A 68 1.09 3.20 -2.84
CA GLU A 68 0.31 3.86 -1.78
C GLU A 68 0.56 5.38 -1.71
N ASN A 69 1.49 5.89 -2.54
CA ASN A 69 1.90 7.28 -2.56
C ASN A 69 2.35 7.76 -1.17
N ILE A 70 3.36 7.09 -0.63
CA ILE A 70 4.01 7.38 0.64
C ILE A 70 5.52 7.53 0.44
N PRO A 71 6.26 8.18 1.34
CA PRO A 71 7.72 8.22 1.28
C PRO A 71 8.35 6.81 1.27
N GLN A 72 9.38 6.61 0.46
CA GLN A 72 10.05 5.30 0.31
C GLN A 72 10.84 4.91 1.56
N ASP A 73 11.43 5.88 2.25
CA ASP A 73 12.06 5.71 3.56
C ASP A 73 11.05 5.23 4.61
N LEU A 74 9.85 5.80 4.66
CA LEU A 74 8.78 5.30 5.53
C LEU A 74 8.39 3.85 5.17
N ALA A 75 8.23 3.54 3.89
CA ALA A 75 7.93 2.17 3.45
C ALA A 75 9.04 1.19 3.86
N LYS A 76 10.30 1.60 3.71
CA LYS A 76 11.48 0.82 4.09
C LYS A 76 11.56 0.61 5.60
N ASP A 77 11.36 1.67 6.39
CA ASP A 77 11.36 1.61 7.85
C ASP A 77 10.30 0.65 8.37
N ILE A 78 9.09 0.70 7.79
CA ILE A 78 8.01 -0.23 8.13
C ILE A 78 8.44 -1.65 7.77
N LEU A 79 8.88 -1.93 6.53
CA LEU A 79 9.33 -3.27 6.15
C LEU A 79 10.49 -3.80 7.00
N GLU A 80 11.43 -2.92 7.38
CA GLU A 80 12.56 -3.27 8.25
C GLU A 80 12.06 -3.69 9.64
N TYR A 81 11.18 -2.88 10.25
CA TYR A 81 10.55 -3.25 11.52
C TYR A 81 9.83 -4.58 11.43
N ILE A 82 9.11 -4.78 10.33
CA ILE A 82 8.35 -6.00 10.08
C ILE A 82 9.25 -7.23 10.00
N SER A 83 10.43 -7.09 9.37
CA SER A 83 11.39 -8.17 9.24
C SER A 83 12.08 -8.53 10.56
N TYR A 84 12.27 -7.56 11.46
CA TYR A 84 12.95 -7.80 12.75
C TYR A 84 11.99 -8.17 13.87
N SER A 85 10.74 -7.73 13.80
CA SER A 85 9.77 -7.97 14.84
C SER A 85 9.25 -9.41 14.79
N LYS A 86 9.54 -10.19 15.83
CA LYS A 86 8.97 -11.54 15.99
C LYS A 86 7.50 -11.50 16.39
N ASN A 87 7.03 -10.38 16.96
CA ASN A 87 5.65 -10.20 17.38
C ASN A 87 5.09 -8.88 16.82
N PRO A 88 3.98 -8.91 16.08
CA PRO A 88 3.36 -7.69 15.57
C PRO A 88 2.93 -6.70 16.67
N GLU A 89 2.86 -7.15 17.93
CA GLU A 89 2.60 -6.31 19.10
C GLU A 89 3.76 -5.39 19.49
N ASP A 90 4.99 -5.71 19.10
CA ASP A 90 6.20 -4.92 19.43
C ASP A 90 6.39 -3.73 18.46
N LEU A 91 5.45 -3.52 17.55
CA LEU A 91 5.51 -2.43 16.59
C LEU A 91 5.34 -1.09 17.32
N GLU A 92 6.39 -0.27 17.32
CA GLU A 92 6.36 1.09 17.88
C GLU A 92 5.54 2.03 16.99
N ILE A 93 4.21 2.02 17.18
CA ILE A 93 3.27 2.90 16.45
C ILE A 93 3.68 4.37 16.59
N ASP A 94 4.13 4.80 17.76
CA ASP A 94 4.53 6.18 18.00
C ASP A 94 5.72 6.60 17.11
N ARG A 95 6.69 5.70 16.93
CA ARG A 95 7.85 5.94 16.05
C ARG A 95 7.45 5.98 14.58
N ILE A 96 6.51 5.12 14.17
CA ILE A 96 5.95 5.13 12.81
C ILE A 96 5.22 6.45 12.55
N LEU A 97 4.34 6.86 13.47
CA LEU A 97 3.60 8.12 13.37
C LEU A 97 4.56 9.32 13.31
N GLU A 98 5.61 9.35 14.15
CA GLU A 98 6.61 10.40 14.14
C GLU A 98 7.38 10.50 12.81
N LYS A 99 7.80 9.36 12.24
CA LYS A 99 8.51 9.30 10.96
C LYS A 99 7.60 9.58 9.76
N SER A 100 6.30 9.34 9.91
CA SER A 100 5.31 9.49 8.84
C SER A 100 4.69 10.89 8.75
N LYS A 101 5.28 11.91 9.39
CA LYS A 101 4.77 13.30 9.34
C LYS A 101 4.51 13.75 7.90
N GLY A 102 3.29 14.22 7.64
CA GLY A 102 2.83 14.62 6.31
C GLY A 102 2.16 13.50 5.50
N VAL A 103 2.11 12.28 6.04
CA VAL A 103 1.31 11.15 5.52
C VAL A 103 0.03 11.05 6.35
N SER A 104 -1.12 10.94 5.69
CA SER A 104 -2.40 10.77 6.37
C SER A 104 -2.45 9.46 7.17
N HIS A 105 -3.00 9.49 8.38
CA HIS A 105 -3.19 8.32 9.24
C HIS A 105 -3.92 7.17 8.53
N GLN A 106 -4.90 7.47 7.67
CA GLN A 106 -5.59 6.48 6.82
C GLN A 106 -4.64 5.67 5.92
N LYS A 107 -3.62 6.31 5.33
CA LYS A 107 -2.63 5.62 4.49
C LYS A 107 -1.75 4.69 5.32
N ILE A 108 -1.35 5.14 6.50
CA ILE A 108 -0.53 4.34 7.43
C ILE A 108 -1.32 3.13 7.92
N ALA A 109 -2.57 3.35 8.36
CA ALA A 109 -3.48 2.28 8.77
C ALA A 109 -3.68 1.23 7.66
N LYS A 110 -3.91 1.68 6.42
CA LYS A 110 -4.07 0.79 5.27
C LYS A 110 -2.81 -0.03 4.99
N LEU A 111 -1.63 0.59 5.16
CA LEU A 111 -0.36 -0.10 5.01
C LEU A 111 -0.19 -1.18 6.08
N LEU A 112 -0.41 -0.85 7.35
CA LEU A 112 -0.30 -1.80 8.47
C LEU A 112 -1.23 -3.00 8.27
N ILE A 113 -2.47 -2.80 7.83
CA ILE A 113 -3.40 -3.91 7.56
C ILE A 113 -2.88 -4.79 6.43
N LYS A 114 -2.37 -4.20 5.34
CA LYS A 114 -1.86 -4.93 4.17
C LYS A 114 -0.59 -5.73 4.47
N THR A 115 0.25 -5.24 5.39
CA THR A 115 1.50 -5.90 5.75
C THR A 115 1.37 -6.89 6.91
N GLY A 116 0.15 -7.13 7.42
CA GLY A 116 -0.12 -8.10 8.49
C GLY A 116 -0.04 -7.53 9.92
N TYR A 117 0.07 -6.20 10.05
CA TYR A 117 0.16 -5.47 11.31
C TYR A 117 -1.18 -4.86 11.72
N GLY A 118 -2.29 -5.45 11.25
CA GLY A 118 -3.63 -5.02 11.64
C GLY A 118 -3.88 -5.14 13.14
N LEU A 119 -3.26 -6.10 13.83
CA LEU A 119 -3.31 -6.20 15.29
C LEU A 119 -2.68 -4.98 15.98
N ALA A 120 -1.50 -4.54 15.52
CA ALA A 120 -0.82 -3.38 16.05
C ALA A 120 -1.66 -2.10 15.88
N LEU A 121 -2.27 -1.95 14.70
CA LEU A 121 -3.23 -0.88 14.42
C LEU A 121 -4.44 -0.96 15.35
N ALA A 122 -5.08 -2.13 15.46
CA ALA A 122 -6.29 -2.32 16.26
C ALA A 122 -6.08 -2.01 17.74
N LYS A 123 -4.88 -2.30 18.29
CA LYS A 123 -4.52 -1.97 19.67
C LYS A 123 -4.19 -0.49 19.91
N ASN A 124 -4.03 0.32 18.87
CA ASN A 124 -3.60 1.71 18.95
C ASN A 124 -4.54 2.64 18.13
N LEU A 125 -5.81 2.27 17.94
CA LEU A 125 -6.76 3.01 17.09
C LEU A 125 -6.93 4.47 17.55
N GLU A 126 -6.86 4.72 18.85
CA GLU A 126 -6.94 6.03 19.48
C GLU A 126 -5.82 7.00 19.03
N LYS A 127 -4.71 6.47 18.49
CA LYS A 127 -3.59 7.25 17.98
C LYS A 127 -3.76 7.66 16.51
N PHE A 128 -4.73 7.07 15.81
CA PHE A 128 -4.99 7.34 14.41
C PHE A 128 -6.19 8.28 14.27
N GLU A 129 -6.11 9.18 13.29
CA GLU A 129 -7.11 10.22 13.07
C GLU A 129 -7.79 9.97 11.73
N GLY A 130 -9.09 10.26 11.67
CA GLY A 130 -9.87 10.13 10.44
C GLY A 130 -10.04 8.69 9.95
N LEU A 131 -9.87 7.69 10.83
CA LEU A 131 -10.31 6.33 10.52
C LEU A 131 -11.83 6.27 10.57
N ASP A 132 -12.44 5.66 9.56
CA ASP A 132 -13.89 5.48 9.45
C ASP A 132 -14.28 3.99 9.60
N SER A 133 -15.56 3.70 9.38
CA SER A 133 -16.09 2.33 9.49
C SER A 133 -15.44 1.35 8.52
N GLU A 134 -14.92 1.80 7.37
CA GLU A 134 -14.23 0.92 6.40
C GLU A 134 -13.01 0.26 7.05
N PHE A 135 -12.25 1.01 7.86
CA PHE A 135 -11.09 0.48 8.58
C PHE A 135 -11.49 -0.49 9.69
N ALA A 136 -12.57 -0.19 10.42
CA ALA A 136 -13.09 -1.08 11.45
C ALA A 136 -13.55 -2.41 10.84
N GLU A 137 -14.30 -2.37 9.74
CA GLU A 137 -14.74 -3.55 9.00
C GLU A 137 -13.54 -4.38 8.50
N LEU A 138 -12.55 -3.74 7.87
CA LEU A 138 -11.32 -4.40 7.42
C LEU A 138 -10.57 -5.11 8.56
N LEU A 139 -10.48 -4.48 9.74
CA LEU A 139 -9.84 -5.08 10.91
C LEU A 139 -10.64 -6.26 11.46
N ILE A 140 -11.97 -6.15 11.50
CA ILE A 140 -12.87 -7.24 11.93
C ILE A 140 -12.77 -8.43 10.98
N GLU A 141 -12.77 -8.20 9.66
CA GLU A 141 -12.58 -9.24 8.64
C GLU A 141 -11.24 -9.96 8.78
N LYS A 142 -10.21 -9.25 9.26
CA LYS A 142 -8.88 -9.81 9.56
C LYS A 142 -8.81 -10.52 10.91
N GLY A 143 -9.89 -10.55 11.68
CA GLY A 143 -9.98 -11.24 12.97
C GLY A 143 -9.63 -10.38 14.18
N TYR A 144 -9.48 -9.06 14.03
CA TYR A 144 -9.10 -8.14 15.11
C TYR A 144 -10.30 -7.46 15.78
N GLY A 145 -11.51 -7.99 15.60
CA GLY A 145 -12.74 -7.37 16.11
C GLY A 145 -12.77 -7.16 17.62
N ASN A 146 -12.15 -8.06 18.40
CA ASN A 146 -12.05 -7.89 19.85
C ASN A 146 -11.20 -6.68 20.24
N ASP A 147 -10.16 -6.36 19.47
CA ASP A 147 -9.31 -5.21 19.75
C ASP A 147 -9.95 -3.91 19.25
N VAL A 148 -10.66 -3.95 18.11
CA VAL A 148 -11.52 -2.84 17.66
C VAL A 148 -12.58 -2.50 18.73
N ALA A 149 -13.24 -3.50 19.30
CA ALA A 149 -14.28 -3.29 20.31
C ALA A 149 -13.78 -2.68 21.63
N LYS A 150 -12.50 -2.86 21.97
CA LYS A 150 -11.89 -2.23 23.16
C LYS A 150 -11.70 -0.71 23.01
N ASN A 151 -11.82 -0.19 21.79
CA ASN A 151 -11.60 1.22 21.46
C ASN A 151 -12.92 2.00 21.25
N LEU A 152 -14.08 1.38 21.52
CA LEU A 152 -15.41 1.98 21.46
C LEU A 152 -15.90 2.36 22.87
#